data_AF-A0A2V5IZW9-F1
#
_entry.id   AF-A0A2V5IZW9-F1
#
_cell.length_a   1.000
_cell.length_b   1.000
_cell.length_c   1.000
_cell.angle_alpha   90.00
_cell.angle_beta   90.00
_cell.angle_gamma   90.00
#
_symmetry.space_group_name_H-M   'P 1'
#
loop_
_entity.id
_entity.type
_entity.pdbx_description
1 polymer ?
#
loop_
_entity_poly.entity_id
_entity_poly.type
_entity_poly.pdbx_seq_one_letter_code
_entity_poly.pdbx_strand_id
1 'polypeptide(L)'
;MSEERKTPEMRATMSDIERLRHSTAHVLATAILKIWPGAQFAAGPPVDNGFYYDVDLSHRISPDDFEKIEAEMKKEIKANHPFERMEVSRDEALDLGKKGRLAALNERNAPSKFKLDIIENIPPGETISLYRNGD
;
A
#
# COMPACT_ATOMS: atom_id res chain seq x y z
N MET A 1 15.46 6.00 -19.51
CA MET A 1 16.36 5.97 -18.34
C MET A 1 15.90 4.80 -17.50
N SER A 2 16.68 3.72 -17.49
CA SER A 2 16.42 2.59 -16.59
C SER A 2 16.71 3.07 -15.17
N GLU A 3 15.69 3.43 -14.41
CA GLU A 3 15.88 3.58 -12.96
C GLU A 3 16.31 2.21 -12.43
N GLU A 4 17.59 2.08 -12.09
CA GLU A 4 18.10 0.87 -11.47
C GLU A 4 17.32 0.61 -10.18
N ARG A 5 16.74 -0.59 -10.10
CA ARG A 5 15.98 -1.03 -8.93
C ARG A 5 16.85 -0.91 -7.69
N LYS A 6 16.36 -0.23 -6.65
CA LYS A 6 17.06 -0.10 -5.35
C LYS A 6 17.49 -1.48 -4.84
N THR A 7 18.73 -1.60 -4.36
CA THR A 7 19.20 -2.82 -3.68
C THR A 7 18.39 -3.06 -2.40
N PRO A 8 18.38 -4.29 -1.85
CA PRO A 8 17.76 -4.56 -0.56
C PRO A 8 18.25 -3.62 0.55
N GLU A 9 19.55 -3.30 0.61
CA GLU A 9 20.07 -2.36 1.62
C GLU A 9 19.51 -0.95 1.41
N MET A 10 19.46 -0.47 0.16
CA MET A 10 18.89 0.85 -0.16
C MET A 10 17.40 0.96 0.16
N ARG A 11 16.66 -0.16 0.15
CA ARG A 11 15.24 -0.20 0.55
C ARG A 11 15.07 -0.20 2.08
N ALA A 12 16.06 -0.70 2.82
CA ALA A 12 16.04 -0.72 4.27
C ALA A 12 16.34 0.66 4.87
N THR A 13 17.02 1.54 4.12
CA THR A 13 17.40 2.87 4.57
C THR A 13 16.34 3.89 4.19
N MET A 14 15.50 4.26 5.16
CA MET A 14 14.63 5.44 5.09
C MET A 14 14.94 6.32 6.29
N SER A 15 15.00 7.64 6.10
CA SER A 15 14.99 8.59 7.20
C SER A 15 13.68 8.50 7.99
N ASP A 16 13.66 9.02 9.21
CA ASP A 16 12.47 8.99 10.06
C ASP A 16 11.28 9.72 9.41
N ILE A 17 11.54 10.83 8.71
CA ILE A 17 10.50 11.59 8.01
C ILE A 17 9.95 10.85 6.78
N GLU A 18 10.81 10.16 6.02
CA GLU A 18 10.38 9.32 4.90
C GLU A 18 9.56 8.14 5.39
N ARG A 19 9.97 7.51 6.49
CA ARG A 19 9.21 6.43 7.13
C ARG A 19 7.84 6.92 7.59
N LEU A 20 7.78 8.07 8.24
CA LEU A 20 6.51 8.68 8.65
C LEU A 20 5.59 8.93 7.44
N ARG A 21 6.13 9.54 6.37
CA ARG A 21 5.36 9.81 5.14
C ARG A 21 4.88 8.52 4.46
N HIS A 22 5.71 7.49 4.42
CA HIS A 22 5.33 6.19 3.87
C HIS A 22 4.20 5.53 4.69
N SER A 23 4.30 5.57 6.02
CA SER A 23 3.22 5.13 6.89
C SER A 23 1.93 5.92 6.67
N THR A 24 2.01 7.24 6.43
CA THR A 24 0.84 8.05 6.09
C THR A 24 0.23 7.67 4.73
N ALA A 25 1.03 7.22 3.76
CA ALA A 25 0.50 6.66 2.51
C ALA A 25 -0.32 5.38 2.76
N HIS A 26 0.10 4.52 3.68
CA HIS A 26 -0.70 3.37 4.11
C HIS A 26 -2.00 3.79 4.78
N VAL A 27 -1.97 4.80 5.65
CA VAL A 27 -3.19 5.37 6.27
C VAL A 27 -4.16 5.90 5.21
N LEU A 28 -3.66 6.61 4.19
CA LEU A 28 -4.47 7.07 3.06
C LEU A 28 -5.12 5.90 2.32
N ALA A 29 -4.36 4.84 2.03
CA ALA A 29 -4.90 3.65 1.37
C ALA A 29 -6.00 2.98 2.20
N THR A 30 -5.79 2.83 3.51
CA THR A 30 -6.81 2.31 4.44
C THR A 30 -8.08 3.17 4.42
N ALA A 31 -7.95 4.50 4.50
CA ALA A 31 -9.07 5.43 4.44
C ALA A 31 -9.85 5.31 3.12
N ILE A 32 -9.15 5.29 1.99
CA ILE A 32 -9.76 5.10 0.67
C ILE A 32 -10.48 3.75 0.59
N LEU A 33 -9.91 2.66 1.11
CA LEU A 33 -10.57 1.34 1.11
C LEU A 33 -11.82 1.29 2.00
N LYS A 34 -11.85 2.01 3.12
CA LYS A 34 -13.06 2.13 3.95
C LYS A 34 -14.19 2.86 3.22
N ILE A 35 -13.84 3.82 2.37
CA ILE A 35 -14.81 4.61 1.60
C ILE A 35 -15.23 3.86 0.31
N TRP A 36 -14.26 3.28 -0.39
CA TRP A 36 -14.40 2.57 -1.65
C TRP A 36 -13.64 1.23 -1.59
N PRO A 37 -14.26 0.15 -1.08
CA PRO A 37 -13.60 -1.16 -0.89
C PRO A 37 -13.06 -1.81 -2.17
N GLY A 38 -13.56 -1.39 -3.33
CA GLY A 38 -13.11 -1.87 -4.64
C GLY A 38 -11.82 -1.23 -5.15
N ALA A 39 -11.27 -0.22 -4.47
CA ALA A 39 -10.06 0.48 -4.91
C ALA A 39 -8.86 -0.47 -5.05
N GLN A 40 -8.08 -0.29 -6.13
CA GLN A 40 -6.90 -1.10 -6.45
C GLN A 40 -5.66 -0.20 -6.45
N PHE A 41 -4.64 -0.59 -5.70
CA PHE A 41 -3.48 0.26 -5.42
C PHE A 41 -2.22 -0.21 -6.14
N ALA A 42 -1.56 0.69 -6.85
CA ALA A 42 -0.30 0.41 -7.53
C ALA A 42 0.92 0.76 -6.64
N ALA A 43 1.38 2.01 -6.65
CA ALA A 43 2.54 2.47 -5.89
C ALA A 43 2.17 3.65 -4.99
N GLY A 44 2.76 3.71 -3.79
CA GLY A 44 2.55 4.81 -2.85
C GLY A 44 3.80 5.18 -2.06
N PRO A 45 4.86 5.68 -2.72
CA PRO A 45 6.11 6.02 -2.07
C PRO A 45 6.01 7.36 -1.31
N PRO A 46 6.86 7.57 -0.29
CA PRO A 46 7.14 8.92 0.16
C PRO A 46 7.95 9.70 -0.89
N VAL A 47 7.83 11.02 -0.84
CA VAL A 47 8.58 11.97 -1.67
C VAL A 47 9.09 13.12 -0.79
N ASP A 48 9.94 13.98 -1.34
CA ASP A 48 10.65 15.06 -0.62
C ASP A 48 9.74 15.95 0.25
N ASN A 49 8.51 16.19 -0.19
CA ASN A 49 7.55 17.07 0.50
C ASN A 49 6.24 16.36 0.90
N GLY A 50 6.20 15.03 0.89
CA GLY A 50 4.97 14.31 1.23
C GLY A 50 4.98 12.86 0.79
N PHE A 51 3.87 12.41 0.24
CA PHE A 51 3.67 11.07 -0.31
C PHE A 51 2.53 11.15 -1.33
N TYR A 52 2.38 10.12 -2.15
CA TYR A 52 1.22 9.94 -3.00
C TYR A 52 0.79 8.47 -2.98
N TYR A 53 -0.35 8.16 -3.61
CA TYR A 53 -0.73 6.79 -3.93
C TYR A 53 -1.47 6.73 -5.26
N ASP A 54 -0.96 5.94 -6.18
CA ASP A 54 -1.65 5.59 -7.42
C ASP A 54 -2.76 4.57 -7.14
N VAL A 55 -3.99 4.96 -7.45
CA VAL A 55 -5.20 4.18 -7.19
C VAL A 55 -6.09 4.12 -8.43
N ASP A 56 -6.56 2.92 -8.75
CA ASP A 56 -7.62 2.66 -9.72
C ASP A 56 -8.92 2.42 -8.97
N LEU A 57 -9.93 3.23 -9.27
CA LEU A 57 -11.26 3.12 -8.71
C LEU A 57 -12.29 3.67 -9.70
N SER A 58 -13.54 3.18 -9.59
CA SER A 58 -14.62 3.62 -10.48
C SER A 58 -15.05 5.08 -10.25
N HIS A 59 -14.84 5.60 -9.04
CA HIS A 59 -15.16 6.98 -8.69
C HIS A 59 -13.98 7.91 -9.01
N ARG A 60 -14.26 9.04 -9.68
CA ARG A 60 -13.23 10.05 -9.92
C ARG A 60 -13.08 10.93 -8.68
N ILE A 61 -12.03 10.70 -7.90
CA ILE A 61 -11.72 11.53 -6.73
C ILE A 61 -11.61 12.99 -7.15
N SER A 62 -12.26 13.85 -6.38
CA SER A 62 -12.31 15.29 -6.58
C SER A 62 -12.09 16.03 -5.24
N PRO A 63 -11.91 17.35 -5.25
CA PRO A 63 -11.77 18.12 -4.01
C PRO A 63 -12.94 17.94 -3.03
N ASP A 64 -14.15 17.64 -3.51
CA ASP A 64 -15.33 17.40 -2.68
C ASP A 64 -15.19 16.13 -1.81
N ASP A 65 -14.28 15.21 -2.19
CA ASP A 65 -14.00 13.99 -1.43
C ASP A 65 -12.93 14.20 -0.34
N PHE A 66 -12.16 15.29 -0.39
CA PHE A 66 -10.97 15.44 0.44
C PHE A 66 -11.30 15.48 1.93
N GLU A 67 -12.33 16.23 2.32
CA GLU A 67 -12.76 16.30 3.73
C GLU A 67 -13.14 14.91 4.27
N LYS A 68 -13.83 14.10 3.46
CA LYS A 68 -14.24 12.75 3.81
C LYS A 68 -13.04 11.81 3.97
N ILE A 69 -12.09 11.86 3.02
CA ILE A 69 -10.87 11.04 3.07
C ILE A 69 -10.03 11.44 4.29
N GLU A 70 -9.79 12.73 4.51
CA GLU A 70 -9.02 13.22 5.66
C GLU A 70 -9.66 12.87 6.99
N ALA A 71 -10.99 12.96 7.09
CA ALA A 71 -11.72 12.57 8.30
C ALA A 71 -11.50 11.08 8.61
N GLU A 72 -11.53 10.22 7.59
CA GLU A 72 -11.28 8.78 7.77
C GLU A 72 -9.82 8.48 8.11
N MET A 73 -8.86 9.19 7.50
CA MET A 73 -7.44 9.11 7.89
C MET A 73 -7.22 9.50 9.35
N LYS A 74 -7.86 10.58 9.83
CA LYS A 74 -7.77 11.02 11.24
C LYS A 74 -8.34 9.96 12.20
N LYS A 75 -9.43 9.28 11.83
CA LYS A 75 -9.97 8.16 12.62
C LYS A 75 -8.99 7.00 12.66
N GLU A 76 -8.40 6.64 11.52
CA GLU A 76 -7.42 5.56 11.41
C GLU A 76 -6.18 5.83 12.27
N ILE A 77 -5.64 7.06 12.21
CA ILE A 77 -4.52 7.47 13.06
C ILE A 77 -4.90 7.37 14.55
N LYS A 78 -6.10 7.81 14.92
CA LYS A 78 -6.58 7.77 16.31
C LYS A 78 -6.79 6.35 16.83
N ALA A 79 -7.09 5.39 15.95
CA ALA A 79 -7.21 3.99 16.32
C ALA A 79 -5.86 3.38 16.76
N ASN A 80 -4.73 3.99 16.35
CA ASN A 80 -3.39 3.69 16.82
C ASN A 80 -3.03 2.20 16.68
N HIS A 81 -3.39 1.62 15.54
CA HIS A 81 -3.04 0.24 15.23
C HIS A 81 -1.52 0.07 15.08
N PRO A 82 -0.96 -1.06 15.53
CA PRO A 82 0.43 -1.37 15.25
C PRO A 82 0.62 -1.69 13.76
N PHE A 83 1.73 -1.23 13.19
CA PHE A 83 2.19 -1.71 11.90
C PHE A 83 2.97 -3.00 12.10
N GLU A 84 2.45 -4.10 11.58
CA GLU A 84 3.08 -5.41 11.68
C GLU A 84 3.74 -5.75 10.34
N ARG A 85 5.07 -5.90 10.37
CA ARG A 85 5.84 -6.37 9.23
C ARG A 85 5.90 -7.89 9.26
N MET A 86 5.59 -8.52 8.14
CA MET A 86 5.72 -9.97 7.96
C MET A 86 6.48 -10.28 6.69
N GLU A 87 7.38 -11.25 6.76
CA GLU A 87 8.05 -11.80 5.58
C GLU A 87 7.23 -12.97 5.06
N VAL A 88 7.05 -13.03 3.75
CA VAL A 88 6.28 -14.07 3.08
C VAL A 88 7.08 -14.64 1.93
N SER A 89 6.84 -15.91 1.62
CA SER A 89 7.32 -16.50 0.39
C SER A 89 6.64 -15.84 -0.82
N ARG A 90 7.27 -15.98 -1.99
CA ARG A 90 6.65 -15.55 -3.25
C ARG A 90 5.33 -16.24 -3.51
N ASP A 91 5.24 -17.53 -3.23
CA ASP A 91 4.03 -18.31 -3.48
C ASP A 91 2.87 -17.84 -2.60
N GLU A 92 3.13 -17.54 -1.32
CA GLU A 92 2.15 -16.93 -0.41
C GLU A 92 1.73 -15.54 -0.90
N ALA A 93 2.67 -14.70 -1.32
CA ALA A 93 2.37 -13.37 -1.84
C ALA A 93 1.49 -13.45 -3.12
N LEU A 94 1.78 -14.38 -4.02
CA LEU A 94 0.99 -14.62 -5.23
C LEU A 94 -0.41 -15.16 -4.89
N ASP A 95 -0.54 -16.07 -3.93
CA ASP A 95 -1.84 -16.59 -3.48
C ASP A 95 -2.71 -15.47 -2.89
N LEU A 96 -2.15 -14.67 -1.98
CA LEU A 96 -2.84 -13.50 -1.40
C LEU A 96 -3.24 -12.49 -2.48
N GLY A 97 -2.37 -12.26 -3.47
CA GLY A 97 -2.67 -11.40 -4.60
C GLY A 97 -3.82 -11.93 -5.46
N LYS A 98 -3.85 -13.23 -5.75
CA LYS A 98 -4.93 -13.87 -6.53
C LYS A 98 -6.27 -13.85 -5.81
N LYS A 99 -6.27 -14.02 -4.48
CA LYS A 99 -7.45 -13.86 -3.60
C LYS A 99 -7.89 -12.40 -3.40
N GLY A 100 -7.14 -11.45 -3.95
CA GLY A 100 -7.44 -10.03 -3.83
C GLY A 100 -7.19 -9.45 -2.44
N ARG A 101 -6.46 -10.14 -1.56
CA ARG A 101 -6.22 -9.73 -0.16
C ARG A 101 -5.11 -8.69 -0.02
N LEU A 102 -4.20 -8.59 -0.98
CA LEU A 102 -3.13 -7.59 -0.94
C LEU A 102 -3.67 -6.18 -1.21
N ALA A 103 -3.28 -5.22 -0.36
CA ALA A 103 -3.76 -3.83 -0.40
C ALA A 103 -5.30 -3.73 -0.40
N ALA A 104 -5.93 -4.52 0.47
CA ALA A 104 -7.37 -4.55 0.70
C ALA A 104 -7.67 -4.84 2.18
N LEU A 105 -8.81 -4.38 2.67
CA LEU A 105 -9.26 -4.65 4.06
C LEU A 105 -9.77 -6.08 4.23
N ASN A 106 -10.22 -6.71 3.15
CA ASN A 106 -10.76 -8.08 3.14
C ASN A 106 -10.44 -8.75 1.81
N GLU A 107 -10.75 -10.05 1.69
CA GLU A 107 -10.72 -10.73 0.40
C GLU A 107 -11.69 -10.07 -0.58
N ARG A 108 -11.31 -10.08 -1.87
CA ARG A 108 -12.11 -9.47 -2.94
C ARG A 108 -12.46 -10.54 -3.96
N ASN A 109 -13.57 -10.35 -4.65
CA ASN A 109 -13.98 -11.19 -5.78
C ASN A 109 -13.12 -10.95 -7.04
N ALA A 110 -12.01 -10.21 -6.91
CA ALA A 110 -11.09 -9.90 -7.99
C ALA A 110 -9.65 -9.86 -7.44
N PRO A 111 -8.65 -10.28 -8.23
CA PRO A 111 -7.25 -10.23 -7.83
C PRO A 111 -6.75 -8.81 -7.53
N SER A 112 -5.70 -8.70 -6.74
CA SER A 112 -4.95 -7.47 -6.48
C SER A 112 -4.06 -7.11 -7.67
N LYS A 113 -4.69 -6.65 -8.75
CA LYS A 113 -4.11 -6.46 -10.10
C LYS A 113 -2.68 -5.91 -10.09
N PHE A 114 -2.47 -4.74 -9.50
CA PHE A 114 -1.16 -4.08 -9.53
C PHE A 114 -0.15 -4.71 -8.56
N LYS A 115 -0.62 -5.27 -7.44
CA LYS A 115 0.29 -5.93 -6.48
C LYS A 115 0.82 -7.25 -7.04
N LEU A 116 -0.01 -7.98 -7.80
CA LEU A 116 0.42 -9.17 -8.52
C LEU A 116 1.53 -8.84 -9.54
N ASP A 117 1.31 -7.83 -10.38
CA ASP A 117 2.32 -7.36 -11.34
C ASP A 117 3.64 -6.99 -10.64
N ILE A 118 3.58 -6.28 -9.51
CA ILE A 118 4.78 -5.96 -8.73
C ILE A 118 5.49 -7.24 -8.26
N ILE A 119 4.77 -8.22 -7.69
CA ILE A 119 5.34 -9.46 -7.17
C ILE A 119 6.01 -10.28 -8.28
N GLU A 120 5.37 -10.38 -9.45
CA GLU A 120 5.90 -11.11 -10.61
C GLU A 120 7.24 -10.51 -11.08
N ASN A 121 7.38 -9.19 -10.98
CA ASN A 121 8.58 -8.46 -11.36
C ASN A 121 9.65 -8.36 -10.24
N ILE A 122 9.44 -8.98 -9.07
CA ILE A 122 10.51 -9.14 -8.06
C ILE A 122 11.52 -10.18 -8.58
N PRO A 123 12.85 -9.97 -8.51
CA PRO A 123 13.82 -11.01 -8.85
C PRO A 123 13.71 -12.24 -7.94
N PRO A 124 14.01 -13.45 -8.44
CA PRO A 124 14.12 -14.64 -7.61
C PRO A 124 15.11 -14.43 -6.46
N GLY A 125 14.79 -14.96 -5.27
CA GLY A 125 15.64 -14.88 -4.09
C GLY A 125 15.56 -13.58 -3.28
N GLU A 126 14.87 -12.52 -3.77
CA GLU A 126 14.59 -11.35 -2.94
C GLU A 126 13.46 -11.62 -1.93
N THR A 127 13.68 -11.20 -0.68
CA THR A 127 12.66 -11.23 0.38
C THR A 127 11.48 -10.32 0.03
N ILE A 128 10.26 -10.85 0.21
CA ILE A 128 9.02 -10.08 0.11
C ILE A 128 8.50 -9.86 1.52
N SER A 129 8.25 -8.59 1.87
CA SER A 129 7.62 -8.24 3.13
C SER A 129 6.30 -7.53 2.89
N LEU A 130 5.31 -7.86 3.71
CA LEU A 130 4.02 -7.18 3.79
C LEU A 130 3.94 -6.39 5.09
N TYR A 131 3.13 -5.34 5.07
CA TYR A 131 2.76 -4.56 6.25
C TYR A 131 1.26 -4.65 6.46
N ARG A 132 0.86 -5.02 7.67
CA ARG A 132 -0.53 -4.95 8.14
C ARG A 132 -0.70 -3.76 9.06
N ASN A 133 -1.75 -2.97 8.85
CA ASN A 133 -2.15 -1.85 9.70
C ASN A 133 -3.65 -1.97 9.97
N GLY A 134 -4.00 -2.47 11.15
CA GLY A 134 -5.39 -2.84 11.45
C GLY A 134 -5.83 -4.13 10.75
N ASP A 135 -7.05 -4.14 10.21
CA ASP A 135 -7.72 -5.29 9.58
C ASP A 135 -7.29 -5.59 8.12
#